data_AF-A0A428VXQ3-F1
#
_entry.id   AF-A0A428VXQ3-F1
#
_cell.length_a   1.000
_cell.length_b   1.000
_cell.length_c   1.000
_cell.angle_alpha   90.00
_cell.angle_beta   90.00
_cell.angle_gamma   90.00
#
_symmetry.space_group_name_H-M   'P 1'
#
loop_
_entity.id
_entity.type
_entity.pdbx_description
1 polymer ?
#
loop_
_entity_poly.entity_id
_entity_poly.type
_entity_poly.pdbx_seq_one_letter_code
_entity_poly.pdbx_strand_id
1 'polypeptide(L)'
;MYSDAEMMAQLAFQAENAETEQEAEAFLGALAPLAFQAAKWALPKIVKHGPQLIRGAINLGRRLWRNPATRHAVRHVPRILGRTARDIGRRYADGRPIDAHYVTRRLVGHTVHAANGPQRHRHHRHHHRHQQHHRHQHAARHARSARARTGAGRRKARGRARRR
;
A
#
# COMPACT_ATOMS: atom_id res chain seq x y z
N MET A 1 -8.71 -11.52 -7.41
CA MET A 1 -7.39 -11.62 -6.75
C MET A 1 -7.19 -10.38 -5.90
N TYR A 2 -6.79 -10.52 -4.64
CA TYR A 2 -6.42 -9.40 -3.77
C TYR A 2 -5.11 -8.78 -4.23
N SER A 3 -4.95 -7.47 -4.03
CA SER A 3 -3.65 -6.82 -4.23
C SER A 3 -2.68 -7.16 -3.09
N ASP A 4 -1.37 -7.16 -3.37
CA ASP A 4 -0.33 -7.35 -2.34
C ASP A 4 -0.52 -6.41 -1.14
N ALA A 5 -1.00 -5.18 -1.40
CA ALA A 5 -1.27 -4.18 -0.37
C ALA A 5 -2.42 -4.59 0.57
N GLU A 6 -3.49 -5.18 0.04
CA GLU A 6 -4.62 -5.67 0.84
C GLU A 6 -4.22 -6.89 1.67
N MET A 7 -3.46 -7.81 1.08
CA MET A 7 -2.95 -8.98 1.79
C MET A 7 -2.03 -8.58 2.94
N MET A 8 -1.14 -7.61 2.73
CA MET A 8 -0.31 -7.06 3.80
C MET A 8 -1.15 -6.39 4.91
N ALA A 9 -2.20 -5.64 4.55
CA ALA A 9 -3.07 -5.03 5.55
C ALA A 9 -3.80 -6.08 6.39
N GLN A 10 -4.28 -7.15 5.76
CA GLN A 10 -4.97 -8.25 6.44
C GLN A 10 -4.04 -9.01 7.39
N LEU A 11 -2.82 -9.35 6.95
CA LEU A 11 -1.83 -10.02 7.80
C LEU A 11 -1.42 -9.14 8.99
N ALA A 12 -1.26 -7.83 8.79
CA ALA A 12 -0.91 -6.93 9.87
C ALA A 12 -2.05 -6.78 10.90
N PHE A 13 -3.30 -6.81 10.43
CA PHE A 13 -4.48 -6.85 11.30
C PHE A 13 -4.58 -8.17 12.08
N GLN A 14 -4.32 -9.31 11.42
CA GLN A 14 -4.28 -10.61 12.11
C GLN A 14 -3.15 -10.68 13.13
N ALA A 15 -1.96 -10.13 12.81
CA ALA A 15 -0.85 -10.05 13.75
C ALA A 15 -1.17 -9.17 14.98
N GLU A 16 -1.89 -8.05 14.81
CA GLU A 16 -2.32 -7.19 15.92
C GLU A 16 -3.28 -7.92 16.88
N ASN A 17 -4.20 -8.73 16.32
CA ASN A 17 -5.26 -9.41 17.05
C ASN A 17 -4.95 -10.87 17.39
N ALA A 18 -3.74 -11.35 17.10
CA ALA A 18 -3.31 -12.70 17.41
C ALA A 18 -3.45 -12.99 18.91
N GLU A 19 -3.87 -14.21 19.24
CA GLU A 19 -4.07 -14.66 20.62
C GLU A 19 -2.73 -15.03 21.26
N THR A 20 -1.80 -15.53 20.46
CA THR A 20 -0.48 -15.99 20.90
C THR A 20 0.66 -15.24 20.19
N GLU A 21 1.85 -15.28 20.81
CA GLU A 21 3.06 -14.70 20.22
C GLU A 21 3.43 -15.44 18.93
N GLN A 22 3.25 -16.76 18.92
CA GLN A 22 3.52 -17.62 17.78
C GLN A 22 2.62 -17.30 16.58
N GLU A 23 1.34 -17.03 16.81
CA GLU A 23 0.42 -16.56 15.74
C GLU A 23 0.85 -15.20 15.20
N ALA A 24 1.16 -14.25 16.08
CA ALA A 24 1.63 -12.93 15.66
C ALA A 24 2.89 -13.03 14.79
N GLU A 25 3.83 -13.87 15.19
CA GLU A 25 5.05 -14.15 14.44
C GLU A 25 4.79 -14.81 13.09
N ALA A 26 3.86 -15.75 13.01
CA ALA A 26 3.49 -16.39 11.75
C ALA A 26 2.96 -15.36 10.74
N PHE A 27 2.08 -14.46 11.19
CA PHE A 27 1.56 -13.39 10.35
C PHE A 27 2.64 -12.36 9.96
N LEU A 28 3.53 -11.99 10.88
CA LEU A 28 4.67 -11.13 10.62
C LEU A 28 5.68 -11.78 9.65
N GLY A 29 5.86 -13.09 9.74
CA GLY A 29 6.69 -13.88 8.82
C GLY A 29 6.10 -13.90 7.41
N ALA A 30 4.78 -14.11 7.29
CA ALA A 30 4.06 -14.07 6.01
C ALA A 30 4.06 -12.67 5.36
N LEU A 31 4.18 -11.60 6.17
CA LEU A 31 4.30 -10.23 5.69
C LEU A 31 5.61 -9.95 4.96
N ALA A 32 6.70 -10.62 5.35
CA ALA A 32 8.03 -10.28 4.88
C ALA A 32 8.24 -10.43 3.36
N PRO A 33 7.84 -11.55 2.71
CA PRO A 33 7.96 -11.69 1.26
C PRO A 33 7.11 -10.66 0.50
N LEU A 34 5.90 -10.34 0.98
CA LEU A 34 5.01 -9.36 0.37
C LEU A 34 5.57 -7.94 0.46
N ALA A 35 6.13 -7.58 1.61
CA ALA A 35 6.79 -6.29 1.79
C ALA A 35 8.03 -6.16 0.89
N PHE A 36 8.78 -7.25 0.71
CA PHE A 36 9.90 -7.30 -0.23
C PHE A 36 9.43 -7.13 -1.69
N GLN A 37 8.36 -7.83 -2.08
CA GLN A 37 7.72 -7.72 -3.39
C GLN A 37 7.27 -6.28 -3.67
N ALA A 38 6.65 -5.62 -2.69
CA ALA A 38 6.22 -4.22 -2.79
C ALA A 38 7.39 -3.23 -2.88
N ALA A 39 8.59 -3.63 -2.46
CA ALA A 39 9.83 -2.86 -2.54
C ALA A 39 10.66 -3.16 -3.80
N LYS A 40 10.16 -3.96 -4.76
CA LYS A 40 10.87 -4.33 -6.00
C LYS A 40 11.40 -3.15 -6.80
N TRP A 41 10.70 -2.01 -6.77
CA TRP A 41 11.12 -0.77 -7.43
C TRP A 41 12.46 -0.20 -6.91
N ALA A 42 12.88 -0.64 -5.72
CA ALA A 42 14.16 -0.28 -5.12
C ALA A 42 15.20 -1.40 -5.25
N LEU A 43 14.99 -2.39 -6.13
CA LEU A 43 16.04 -3.32 -6.58
C LEU A 43 16.93 -2.63 -7.62
N PRO A 44 18.26 -2.89 -7.64
CA PRO A 44 19.05 -3.77 -6.77
C PRO A 44 19.41 -3.14 -5.40
N LYS A 45 19.00 -1.89 -5.15
CA LYS A 45 19.40 -1.01 -4.04
C LYS A 45 19.12 -1.55 -2.63
N ILE A 46 18.17 -2.48 -2.47
CA ILE A 46 17.78 -3.06 -1.17
C ILE A 46 18.24 -4.52 -1.00
N VAL A 47 18.63 -5.24 -2.06
CA VAL A 47 18.92 -6.70 -2.00
C VAL A 47 19.94 -7.04 -0.93
N LYS A 48 21.03 -6.24 -0.85
CA LYS A 48 22.12 -6.46 0.11
C LYS A 48 21.67 -6.37 1.58
N HIS A 49 20.67 -5.53 1.88
CA HIS A 49 20.22 -5.26 3.25
C HIS A 49 18.80 -5.78 3.54
N GLY A 50 18.13 -6.35 2.54
CA GLY A 50 16.76 -6.85 2.62
C GLY A 50 16.56 -7.87 3.74
N PRO A 51 17.38 -8.92 3.87
CA PRO A 51 17.24 -9.93 4.93
C PRO A 51 17.36 -9.34 6.34
N GLN A 52 18.28 -8.39 6.56
CA GLN A 52 18.44 -7.72 7.85
C GLN A 52 17.24 -6.83 8.18
N LEU A 53 16.73 -6.11 7.18
CA LEU A 53 15.53 -5.28 7.32
C LEU A 53 14.29 -6.11 7.66
N ILE A 54 14.12 -7.26 7.00
CA ILE A 54 13.04 -8.22 7.27
C ILE A 54 13.13 -8.73 8.71
N ARG A 55 14.30 -9.24 9.13
CA ARG A 55 14.51 -9.73 10.50
C ARG A 55 14.27 -8.64 11.54
N GLY A 56 14.78 -7.44 11.28
CA GLY A 56 14.57 -6.28 12.14
C GLY A 56 13.09 -5.94 12.30
N ALA A 57 12.33 -5.98 11.22
CA ALA A 57 10.89 -5.70 11.24
C ALA A 57 10.07 -6.80 11.94
N ILE A 58 10.43 -8.08 11.76
CA ILE A 58 9.79 -9.20 12.49
C ILE A 58 10.03 -9.06 13.99
N ASN A 59 11.30 -8.86 14.40
CA ASN A 59 11.66 -8.67 15.80
C ASN A 59 10.99 -7.45 16.42
N LEU A 60 10.88 -6.36 15.66
CA LEU A 60 10.17 -5.17 16.09
C LEU A 60 8.67 -5.41 16.21
N GLY A 61 8.04 -6.08 15.24
CA GLY A 61 6.64 -6.48 15.29
C GLY A 61 6.33 -7.33 16.52
N ARG A 62 7.18 -8.32 16.82
CA ARG A 62 7.09 -9.15 18.04
C ARG A 62 7.15 -8.30 19.31
N ARG A 63 8.10 -7.35 19.38
CA ARG A 63 8.24 -6.43 20.53
C ARG A 63 7.02 -5.51 20.70
N LEU A 64 6.45 -5.03 19.60
CA LEU A 64 5.22 -4.22 19.62
C LEU A 64 4.04 -5.06 20.13
N TRP A 65 3.89 -6.29 19.64
CA TRP A 65 2.79 -7.17 20.02
C TRP A 65 2.81 -7.56 21.51
N ARG A 66 4.01 -7.84 22.03
CA ARG A 66 4.23 -8.26 23.43
C ARG A 66 3.87 -7.17 24.45
N ASN A 67 3.89 -5.89 24.05
CA ASN A 67 3.49 -4.79 24.91
C ASN A 67 2.06 -4.34 24.59
N PRO A 68 1.09 -4.49 25.52
CA PRO A 68 -0.30 -4.08 25.28
C PRO A 68 -0.46 -2.62 24.85
N ALA A 69 0.37 -1.71 25.38
CA ALA A 69 0.31 -0.29 25.05
C ALA A 69 0.70 0.01 23.60
N THR A 70 1.54 -0.83 22.97
CA THR A 70 2.04 -0.63 21.60
C THR A 70 1.59 -1.72 20.63
N ARG A 71 0.80 -2.70 21.07
CA ARG A 71 0.24 -3.78 20.25
C ARG A 71 -0.49 -3.25 19.02
N HIS A 72 -1.24 -2.17 19.19
CA HIS A 72 -1.97 -1.52 18.10
C HIS A 72 -1.05 -0.99 16.97
N ALA A 73 0.25 -0.84 17.22
CA ALA A 73 1.21 -0.39 16.22
C ALA A 73 1.63 -1.51 15.25
N VAL A 74 1.36 -2.77 15.57
CA VAL A 74 1.63 -3.93 14.69
C VAL A 74 0.94 -3.76 13.33
N ARG A 75 -0.28 -3.21 13.32
CA ARG A 75 -1.02 -2.91 12.08
C ARG A 75 -0.30 -1.95 11.12
N HIS A 76 0.64 -1.16 11.65
CA HIS A 76 1.40 -0.17 10.88
C HIS A 76 2.72 -0.73 10.33
N VAL A 77 3.09 -1.97 10.68
CA VAL A 77 4.34 -2.61 10.21
C VAL A 77 4.50 -2.54 8.68
N PRO A 78 3.48 -2.84 7.85
CA PRO A 78 3.62 -2.70 6.38
C PRO A 78 3.97 -1.28 5.95
N ARG A 79 3.39 -0.27 6.59
CA ARG A 79 3.66 1.14 6.29
C ARG A 79 5.06 1.56 6.74
N ILE A 80 5.50 1.10 7.91
CA ILE A 80 6.84 1.33 8.44
C ILE A 80 7.89 0.74 7.49
N LEU A 81 7.68 -0.50 7.03
CA LEU A 81 8.52 -1.17 6.05
C LEU A 81 8.59 -0.38 4.73
N GLY A 82 7.44 0.01 4.17
CA GLY A 82 7.39 0.77 2.91
C GLY A 82 8.09 2.13 3.00
N ARG A 83 7.98 2.83 4.14
CA ARG A 83 8.70 4.09 4.38
C ARG A 83 10.20 3.88 4.50
N THR A 84 10.61 2.84 5.23
CA THR A 84 12.03 2.50 5.42
C THR A 84 12.68 2.13 4.09
N ALA A 85 12.02 1.29 3.28
CA ALA A 85 12.47 0.96 1.92
C ALA A 85 12.62 2.21 1.04
N ARG A 86 11.68 3.16 1.14
CA ARG A 86 11.76 4.43 0.40
C ARG A 86 12.95 5.29 0.83
N ASP A 87 13.23 5.37 2.12
CA ASP A 87 14.37 6.13 2.64
C ASP A 87 15.72 5.52 2.23
N ILE A 88 15.80 4.19 2.18
CA ILE A 88 16.97 3.46 1.68
C ILE A 88 17.14 3.72 0.18
N GLY A 89 16.07 3.58 -0.60
CA GLY A 89 16.09 3.81 -2.04
C GLY A 89 16.51 5.23 -2.42
N ARG A 90 16.08 6.24 -1.66
CA ARG A 90 16.53 7.64 -1.81
C ARG A 90 18.00 7.81 -1.46
N ARG A 91 18.43 7.33 -0.29
CA ARG A 91 19.83 7.47 0.14
C ARG A 91 20.81 6.80 -0.83
N TYR A 92 20.43 5.66 -1.40
CA TYR A 92 21.19 5.01 -2.46
C TYR A 92 21.26 5.87 -3.73
N ALA A 93 20.13 6.45 -4.15
CA ALA A 93 20.07 7.32 -5.34
C ALA A 93 20.94 8.57 -5.17
N ASP A 94 21.05 9.08 -3.94
CA ASP A 94 21.94 10.20 -3.59
C ASP A 94 23.42 9.79 -3.51
N GLY A 95 23.78 8.53 -3.82
CA GLY A 95 25.15 8.02 -3.77
C GLY A 95 25.72 7.87 -2.36
N ARG A 96 24.87 7.95 -1.33
CA ARG A 96 25.33 7.91 0.07
C ARG A 96 25.42 6.46 0.57
N PRO A 97 26.41 6.14 1.41
CA PRO A 97 26.54 4.80 1.97
C PRO A 97 25.31 4.43 2.81
N ILE A 98 24.92 3.17 2.69
CA ILE A 98 23.87 2.53 3.49
C ILE A 98 24.54 1.49 4.37
N ASP A 99 24.34 1.61 5.67
CA ASP A 99 24.79 0.66 6.66
C ASP A 99 23.59 0.15 7.49
N ALA A 100 23.83 -0.91 8.28
CA ALA A 100 22.80 -1.52 9.11
C ALA A 100 22.27 -0.56 10.20
N HIS A 101 23.10 0.38 10.66
CA HIS A 101 22.73 1.34 11.69
C HIS A 101 21.72 2.37 11.15
N TYR A 102 21.92 2.86 9.93
CA TYR A 102 20.98 3.74 9.23
C TYR A 102 19.63 3.07 9.03
N VAL A 103 19.63 1.83 8.54
CA VAL A 103 18.39 1.05 8.33
C VAL A 103 17.63 0.89 9.63
N THR A 104 18.32 0.47 10.70
CA THR A 104 17.74 0.28 12.03
C THR A 104 17.20 1.58 12.60
N ARG A 105 17.97 2.68 12.51
CA ARG A 105 17.55 4.00 12.99
C ARG A 105 16.29 4.51 12.28
N ARG A 106 16.17 4.31 10.96
CA ARG A 106 14.95 4.69 10.22
C ARG A 106 13.77 3.81 10.59
N LEU A 107 13.98 2.50 10.71
CA LEU A 107 12.94 1.56 11.12
C LEU A 107 12.38 1.92 12.50
N VAL A 108 13.26 2.12 13.50
CA VAL A 108 12.88 2.51 14.85
C VAL A 108 12.19 3.87 14.87
N GLY A 109 12.73 4.87 14.17
CA GLY A 109 12.10 6.20 14.08
C GLY A 109 10.68 6.14 13.54
N HIS A 110 10.45 5.41 12.44
CA HIS A 110 9.10 5.23 11.88
C HIS A 110 8.17 4.47 12.83
N THR A 111 8.71 3.54 13.62
CA THR A 111 7.95 2.79 14.62
C THR A 111 7.50 3.68 15.77
N VAL A 112 8.41 4.48 16.32
CA VAL A 112 8.10 5.45 17.40
C VAL A 112 7.02 6.42 16.93
N HIS A 113 7.10 6.92 15.70
CA HIS A 113 6.05 7.76 15.13
C HIS A 113 4.72 7.04 14.92
N ALA A 114 4.74 5.73 14.65
CA ALA A 114 3.53 4.94 14.46
C ALA A 114 2.86 4.56 15.79
N ALA A 115 3.66 4.32 16.83
CA ALA A 115 3.20 3.98 18.18
C ALA A 115 2.72 5.21 18.97
N ASN A 116 3.36 6.37 18.78
CA ASN A 116 3.01 7.61 19.48
C ASN A 116 2.05 8.52 18.68
N GLY A 117 1.76 8.18 17.42
CA GLY A 117 0.85 8.96 16.59
C GLY A 117 -0.60 8.78 17.07
N PRO A 118 -1.44 9.84 17.04
CA PRO A 118 -2.86 9.67 17.31
C PRO A 118 -3.42 8.62 16.35
N GLN A 119 -4.23 7.72 16.90
CA GLN A 119 -4.96 6.65 16.21
C GLN A 119 -5.99 7.25 15.24
N ARG A 120 -5.53 8.00 14.23
CA ARG A 120 -6.34 8.60 13.19
C ARG A 120 -6.72 7.49 12.21
N HIS A 121 -7.76 6.76 12.59
CA HIS A 121 -8.50 5.87 11.71
C HIS A 121 -8.97 6.68 10.49
N ARG A 122 -8.27 6.54 9.36
CA ARG A 122 -8.86 6.72 8.04
C ARG A 122 -8.54 5.48 7.25
N HIS A 123 -9.41 4.48 7.43
CA HIS A 123 -9.39 3.26 6.65
C HIS A 123 -9.33 3.62 5.16
N HIS A 124 -8.49 2.87 4.44
CA HIS A 124 -8.40 2.80 2.99
C HIS A 124 -9.69 2.27 2.31
N ARG A 125 -10.86 2.42 2.94
CA ARG A 125 -12.18 2.14 2.34
C ARG A 125 -12.60 3.20 1.30
N HIS A 126 -11.88 4.31 1.17
CA HIS A 126 -12.22 5.38 0.22
C HIS A 126 -11.55 5.30 -1.16
N HIS A 127 -10.43 4.58 -1.32
CA HIS A 127 -9.74 4.56 -2.62
C HIS A 127 -10.51 3.78 -3.70
N HIS A 128 -11.26 2.74 -3.31
CA HIS A 128 -12.10 1.99 -4.26
C HIS A 128 -13.36 2.73 -4.69
N ARG A 129 -14.05 3.42 -3.77
CA ARG A 129 -15.20 4.25 -4.16
C ARG A 129 -14.78 5.34 -5.14
N HIS A 130 -13.70 6.07 -4.86
CA HIS A 130 -13.26 7.15 -5.77
C HIS A 130 -12.84 6.63 -7.15
N GLN A 131 -12.04 5.56 -7.24
CA GLN A 131 -11.63 5.01 -8.54
C GLN A 131 -12.79 4.40 -9.33
N GLN A 132 -13.76 3.76 -8.66
CA GLN A 132 -14.97 3.24 -9.31
C GLN A 132 -15.87 4.37 -9.81
N HIS A 133 -16.07 5.44 -9.02
CA HIS A 133 -16.81 6.62 -9.45
C HIS A 133 -16.16 7.30 -10.66
N HIS A 134 -14.83 7.45 -10.69
CA HIS A 134 -14.14 8.02 -11.86
C HIS A 134 -14.27 7.13 -13.09
N ARG A 135 -14.11 5.80 -12.97
CA ARG A 135 -14.32 4.87 -14.10
C ARG A 135 -15.74 4.92 -14.66
N HIS A 136 -16.75 4.95 -13.78
CA HIS A 136 -18.16 5.04 -14.21
C HIS A 136 -18.49 6.38 -14.86
N GLN A 137 -17.94 7.48 -14.35
CA GLN A 137 -18.13 8.80 -14.95
C GLN A 137 -17.47 8.91 -16.32
N HIS A 138 -16.26 8.37 -16.50
CA HIS A 138 -15.61 8.33 -17.81
C HIS A 138 -16.38 7.45 -18.80
N ALA A 139 -16.83 6.26 -18.39
CA ALA A 139 -17.65 5.38 -19.22
C ALA A 139 -18.99 6.04 -19.62
N ALA A 140 -19.67 6.71 -18.69
CA ALA A 140 -20.91 7.41 -18.95
C ALA A 140 -20.73 8.62 -19.89
N ARG A 141 -19.63 9.36 -19.77
CA ARG A 141 -19.28 10.46 -20.69
C ARG A 141 -19.00 9.95 -22.10
N HIS A 142 -18.26 8.84 -22.24
CA HIS A 142 -18.03 8.21 -23.54
C HIS A 142 -19.33 7.72 -24.18
N ALA A 143 -20.20 7.05 -23.43
CA ALA A 143 -21.49 6.56 -23.91
C ALA A 143 -22.41 7.72 -24.38
N ARG A 144 -22.46 8.83 -23.64
CA ARG A 144 -23.23 10.03 -24.05
C ARG A 144 -22.67 10.66 -25.32
N SER A 145 -21.33 10.74 -25.46
CA SER A 145 -20.69 11.28 -26.68
C SER A 145 -20.92 10.40 -27.91
N ALA A 146 -20.98 9.08 -27.74
CA ALA A 146 -21.27 8.13 -28.81
C ALA A 146 -22.74 8.20 -29.26
N ARG A 147 -23.66 8.39 -28.31
CA ARG A 147 -25.09 8.57 -28.58
C ARG A 147 -25.41 9.90 -29.28
N ALA A 148 -24.70 10.97 -28.94
CA ALA A 148 -24.80 12.26 -29.63
C ALA A 148 -24.33 12.16 -31.09
N ARG A 149 -23.23 11.43 -31.34
CA ARG A 149 -22.69 11.21 -32.70
C ARG A 149 -23.61 10.35 -33.58
N THR A 150 -24.23 9.32 -33.02
CA THR A 150 -25.19 8.46 -33.74
C THR A 150 -26.56 9.13 -33.95
N GLY A 151 -27.01 9.96 -33.00
CA GLY A 151 -28.25 10.75 -33.12
C GLY A 151 -28.16 11.87 -34.18
N ALA A 152 -26.99 12.50 -34.33
CA ALA A 152 -26.76 13.55 -35.33
C ALA A 152 -26.81 13.03 -36.78
N GLY A 153 -26.37 11.78 -37.02
CA GLY A 153 -26.46 11.14 -38.34
C GLY A 153 -27.90 10.85 -38.79
N ARG A 154 -28.79 10.46 -37.86
CA ARG A 154 -30.20 10.15 -38.17
C ARG A 154 -31.04 11.39 -38.47
N ARG A 155 -30.69 12.57 -37.94
CA ARG A 155 -31.42 13.82 -38.24
C ARG A 155 -31.09 14.38 -39.63
N LYS A 156 -29.87 14.21 -40.14
CA LYS A 156 -29.53 14.61 -41.52
C LYS A 156 -30.19 13.73 -42.59
N ALA A 157 -30.42 12.44 -42.32
CA ALA A 157 -31.06 11.52 -43.26
C ALA A 157 -32.56 11.78 -43.46
N ARG A 158 -33.27 12.36 -42.47
CA ARG A 158 -34.71 12.67 -42.58
C ARG A 158 -35.04 14.01 -43.22
N GLY A 159 -34.07 14.92 -43.36
CA GLY A 159 -34.26 16.22 -44.01
C GLY A 159 -34.21 16.20 -45.54
N ARG A 160 -33.73 15.11 -46.16
CA ARG A 160 -33.51 15.02 -47.61
C ARG A 160 -34.67 14.39 -48.40
N ALA A 161 -35.71 13.91 -47.72
CA ALA A 161 -36.87 13.23 -48.34
C ALA A 161 -38.12 14.11 -48.48
N ARG A 162 -38.03 15.43 -48.26
CA ARG A 162 -39.16 16.39 -48.38
C ARG A 162 -38.89 17.53 -49.37
N ARG A 163 -38.10 17.26 -50.41
CA ARG A 163 -37.88 18.21 -51.50
C ARG A 163 -37.84 17.46 -52.83
N ARG A 164 -39.02 17.12 -53.33
CA ARG A 164 -39.33 16.92 -54.74
C ARG A 164 -40.84 17.04 -54.90
#